data_AF-A0A915KUY6-F1
#
_entry.id   AF-A0A915KUY6-F1
#
_cell.length_a   1.000
_cell.length_b   1.000
_cell.length_c   1.000
_cell.angle_alpha   90.00
_cell.angle_beta   90.00
_cell.angle_gamma   90.00
#
_symmetry.space_group_name_H-M   'P 1'
#
loop_
_entity.id
_entity.type
_entity.pdbx_description
1 polymer ?
#
loop_
_entity_poly.entity_id
_entity_poly.type
_entity_poly.pdbx_seq_one_letter_code
_entity_poly.pdbx_strand_id
1 'polypeptide(L)'
;MNEYLSLLNERNMLTRREMHFTLLENVDEQETKFHDVQRQLADLLKMDDSEKTEAHKIKIDQLMAELITCVNKRDELMQQLMANEQAQDDEAQLANDVMSQSTILMPNRGMASAQNNGEKESCCVQ
;
A
#
# COMPACT_ATOMS: atom_id res chain seq x y z
N MET A 1 2.39 -19.29 -18.37
CA MET A 1 1.60 -18.95 -17.17
C MET A 1 2.38 -18.03 -16.23
N ASN A 2 3.68 -18.28 -16.02
CA ASN A 2 4.51 -17.49 -15.08
C ASN A 2 4.71 -16.01 -15.46
N GLU A 3 4.85 -15.67 -16.73
CA GLU A 3 5.08 -14.27 -17.17
C GLU A 3 3.87 -13.36 -16.91
N TYR A 4 2.66 -13.84 -17.21
CA TYR A 4 1.42 -13.11 -16.92
C TYR A 4 1.25 -12.83 -15.42
N LEU A 5 1.53 -13.82 -14.57
CA LEU A 5 1.48 -13.66 -13.12
C LEU A 5 2.55 -12.68 -12.61
N SER A 6 3.75 -12.72 -13.18
CA SER A 6 4.83 -11.79 -12.85
C SER A 6 4.45 -10.34 -13.18
N LEU A 7 3.92 -10.10 -14.39
CA LEU A 7 3.48 -8.76 -14.81
C LEU A 7 2.32 -8.24 -13.97
N LEU A 8 1.38 -9.12 -13.59
CA LEU A 8 0.27 -8.75 -12.73
C LEU A 8 0.74 -8.38 -11.32
N ASN A 9 1.73 -9.12 -10.79
CA ASN A 9 2.36 -8.79 -9.52
C ASN A 9 3.10 -7.44 -9.58
N GLU A 10 3.89 -7.22 -10.64
CA GLU A 10 4.58 -5.94 -10.87
C GLU A 10 3.60 -4.76 -10.92
N ARG A 11 2.51 -4.90 -11.68
CA ARG A 11 1.44 -3.90 -11.70
C ARG A 11 0.86 -3.66 -10.30
N ASN A 12 0.56 -4.73 -9.55
CA ASN A 12 0.00 -4.59 -8.20
C ASN A 12 0.96 -3.89 -7.24
N MET A 13 2.26 -4.14 -7.34
CA MET A 13 3.28 -3.41 -6.58
C MET A 13 3.30 -1.92 -6.94
N LEU A 14 3.21 -1.59 -8.23
CA LEU A 14 3.14 -0.20 -8.69
C LEU A 14 1.88 0.52 -8.19
N THR A 15 0.71 -0.13 -8.27
CA THR A 15 -0.55 0.44 -7.77
C THR A 15 -0.51 0.73 -6.26
N ARG A 16 0.11 -0.16 -5.47
CA ARG A 16 0.31 0.08 -4.02
C ARG A 16 1.20 1.28 -3.75
N ARG A 17 2.28 1.40 -4.51
CA ARG A 17 3.23 2.50 -4.39
C ARG A 17 2.61 3.84 -4.80
N GLU A 18 1.81 3.86 -5.87
CA GLU A 18 1.03 5.02 -6.28
C GLU A 18 0.08 5.46 -5.17
N MET A 19 -0.70 4.53 -4.60
CA MET A 19 -1.60 4.81 -3.48
C MET A 19 -0.85 5.38 -2.26
N HIS A 20 0.34 4.86 -1.94
CA HIS A 20 1.17 5.39 -0.85
C HIS A 20 1.62 6.84 -1.11
N PHE A 21 2.06 7.15 -2.34
CA PHE A 21 2.41 8.52 -2.72
C PHE A 21 1.20 9.46 -2.65
N THR A 22 0.03 9.04 -3.10
CA THR A 22 -1.21 9.84 -2.98
C THR A 22 -1.54 10.14 -1.52
N LEU A 23 -1.35 9.19 -0.60
CA LEU A 23 -1.56 9.45 0.84
C LEU A 23 -0.55 10.46 1.38
N LEU A 24 0.73 10.36 1.00
CA LEU A 24 1.75 11.32 1.40
C LEU A 24 1.49 12.73 0.86
N GLU A 25 1.08 12.85 -0.40
CA GLU A 25 0.69 14.13 -1.01
C GLU A 25 -0.48 14.76 -0.23
N ASN A 26 -1.51 13.98 0.09
CA ASN A 26 -2.64 14.48 0.89
C ASN A 26 -2.22 14.94 2.29
N VAL A 27 -1.25 14.27 2.94
CA VAL A 27 -0.70 14.68 4.23
C VAL A 27 0.01 16.04 4.10
N ASP A 28 0.85 16.20 3.08
CA ASP A 28 1.57 17.46 2.81
C ASP A 28 0.61 18.62 2.48
N GLU A 29 -0.45 18.33 1.72
CA GLU A 29 -1.52 19.30 1.45
C GLU A 29 -2.23 19.74 2.74
N GLN A 30 -2.51 18.82 3.67
CA GLN A 30 -3.09 19.19 4.96
C GLN A 30 -2.14 20.05 5.79
N GLU A 31 -0.84 19.79 5.75
CA GLU A 31 0.16 20.59 6.48
C GLU A 31 0.28 22.00 5.88
N THR A 32 0.29 22.12 4.56
CA THR A 32 0.26 23.41 3.85
C THR A 32 -0.99 24.21 4.22
N LYS A 33 -2.16 23.58 4.17
CA LYS A 33 -3.43 24.20 4.57
C LYS A 33 -3.41 24.64 6.03
N PHE A 34 -2.86 23.82 6.92
CA PHE A 34 -2.73 24.14 8.34
C PHE A 34 -1.88 25.40 8.54
N HIS A 35 -0.73 25.50 7.86
CA HIS A 35 0.12 26.70 7.91
C HIS A 35 -0.58 27.96 7.40
N ASP A 36 -1.34 27.86 6.30
CA ASP A 36 -2.09 28.99 5.75
C ASP A 36 -3.19 29.48 6.70
N VAL A 37 -3.92 28.55 7.34
CA VAL A 37 -4.95 28.87 8.34
C VAL A 37 -4.32 29.49 9.59
N GLN A 38 -3.19 28.95 10.06
CA GLN A 38 -2.46 29.53 11.19
C GLN A 38 -1.98 30.95 10.90
N ARG A 39 -1.49 31.22 9.68
CA ARG A 39 -1.04 32.55 9.27
C ARG A 39 -2.19 33.55 9.30
N GLN A 40 -3.33 33.20 8.69
CA GLN A 40 -4.52 34.03 8.69
C GLN A 40 -5.03 34.32 10.10
N LEU A 41 -5.05 33.30 10.96
CA LEU A 41 -5.43 33.46 12.36
C LEU A 41 -4.47 34.40 13.10
N ALA A 42 -3.16 34.24 12.91
CA ALA A 42 -2.16 35.11 13.52
C ALA A 42 -2.32 36.57 13.09
N ASP A 43 -2.65 36.82 11.82
CA ASP A 43 -2.85 38.19 11.31
C ASP A 43 -4.11 38.84 11.91
N LEU A 44 -5.20 38.09 12.09
CA LEU A 44 -6.40 38.58 12.80
C LEU A 44 -6.15 38.82 14.31
N LEU A 45 -5.34 37.97 14.94
CA LEU A 45 -5.03 38.10 16.37
C LEU A 45 -4.09 39.28 16.66
N LYS A 46 -3.21 39.64 15.71
CA LYS A 46 -2.32 40.82 15.80
C LYS A 46 -3.07 42.15 15.73
N MET A 47 -4.29 42.17 15.20
CA MET A 47 -5.12 43.38 15.21
C MET A 47 -5.42 43.81 16.65
N ASP A 48 -5.44 45.12 16.90
CA ASP A 48 -5.75 45.64 18.23
C ASP A 48 -7.22 45.38 18.59
N ASP A 49 -7.50 45.17 19.87
CA ASP A 49 -8.86 44.84 20.33
C ASP A 49 -9.85 45.98 20.09
N SER A 50 -9.38 47.23 20.02
CA SER A 50 -10.19 48.39 19.67
C SER A 50 -10.67 48.38 18.21
N GLU A 51 -9.98 47.64 17.33
CA GLU A 51 -10.29 47.51 15.89
C GLU A 51 -10.98 46.17 15.56
N LYS A 52 -11.15 45.28 16.54
CA LYS A 52 -11.81 43.97 16.34
C LYS A 52 -13.32 44.12 16.25
N THR A 53 -13.84 43.88 15.05
CA THR A 53 -15.27 43.75 14.81
C THR A 53 -15.79 42.38 15.26
N GLU A 54 -17.11 42.26 15.44
CA GLU A 54 -17.74 40.97 15.72
C GLU A 54 -17.51 39.95 14.59
N ALA A 55 -17.40 40.42 13.34
CA ALA A 55 -17.04 39.58 12.21
C ALA A 55 -15.63 38.97 12.34
N HIS A 56 -14.67 39.71 12.93
CA HIS A 56 -13.33 39.18 13.19
C HIS A 56 -13.37 38.04 14.22
N LYS A 57 -14.20 38.15 15.26
CA LYS A 57 -14.35 37.07 16.26
C LYS A 57 -14.95 35.80 15.65
N ILE A 58 -16.03 35.95 14.89
CA ILE A 58 -16.63 34.82 14.16
C ILE A 58 -15.61 34.17 13.22
N LYS A 59 -14.81 34.97 12.52
CA LYS A 59 -13.77 34.43 11.63
C LYS A 59 -12.65 33.73 12.39
N ILE A 60 -12.25 34.24 13.55
CA ILE A 60 -11.28 33.59 14.44
C ILE A 60 -11.80 32.21 14.89
N ASP A 61 -13.05 32.14 15.36
CA ASP A 61 -13.66 30.88 15.81
C ASP A 61 -13.73 29.86 14.65
N GLN A 62 -14.08 30.31 13.44
CA GLN A 62 -14.06 29.47 12.24
C GLN A 62 -12.66 28.94 11.92
N LEU A 63 -11.65 29.81 11.90
CA LEU A 63 -10.26 29.41 11.63
C LEU A 63 -9.73 28.44 12.69
N MET A 64 -10.09 28.64 13.97
CA MET A 64 -9.74 27.70 15.04
C MET A 64 -10.37 26.32 14.81
N ALA A 65 -11.65 26.26 14.41
CA ALA A 65 -12.32 25.00 14.08
C ALA A 65 -11.71 24.33 12.82
N GLU A 66 -11.30 25.12 11.84
CA GLU A 66 -10.60 24.63 10.65
C GLU A 66 -9.23 24.01 11.01
N LEU A 67 -8.47 24.60 11.94
CA LEU A 67 -7.20 24.03 12.41
C LEU A 67 -7.40 22.66 13.06
N ILE A 68 -8.40 22.52 13.94
CA ILE A 68 -8.73 21.23 14.56
C ILE A 68 -9.06 20.19 13.48
N THR A 69 -9.83 20.60 12.48
CA THR A 69 -10.18 19.73 11.35
C THR A 69 -8.95 19.28 10.56
N CYS A 70 -8.00 20.19 10.29
CA CYS A 70 -6.76 19.85 9.59
C CYS A 70 -5.91 18.84 10.37
N VAL A 71 -5.78 19.03 11.69
CA VAL A 71 -5.04 18.08 12.56
C VAL A 71 -5.72 16.71 12.57
N ASN A 72 -7.03 16.66 12.79
CA ASN A 72 -7.78 15.42 12.76
C ASN A 72 -7.62 14.71 11.40
N LYS A 73 -7.66 15.47 10.30
CA LYS A 73 -7.52 14.89 8.97
C LYS A 73 -6.13 14.31 8.73
N ARG A 74 -5.09 15.00 9.21
CA ARG A 74 -3.72 14.49 9.15
C ARG A 74 -3.56 13.20 9.95
N ASP A 75 -4.15 13.14 11.15
CA ASP A 75 -4.12 11.94 11.99
C ASP A 75 -4.82 10.75 11.32
N GLU A 76 -5.97 10.97 10.67
CA GLU A 76 -6.64 9.94 9.86
C GLU A 76 -5.76 9.44 8.71
N LEU A 77 -5.13 10.35 7.97
CA LEU A 77 -4.26 9.98 6.84
C LEU A 77 -3.02 9.21 7.30
N MET A 78 -2.45 9.60 8.45
CA MET A 78 -1.32 8.88 9.04
C MET A 78 -1.73 7.47 9.48
N GLN A 79 -2.90 7.31 10.09
CA GLN A 79 -3.44 5.98 10.44
C GLN A 79 -3.68 5.12 9.19
N GLN A 80 -4.19 5.71 8.10
CA GLN A 80 -4.36 5.01 6.82
C GLN A 80 -3.03 4.56 6.23
N LEU A 81 -1.99 5.39 6.32
CA LEU A 81 -0.64 5.05 5.85
C LEU A 81 -0.07 3.87 6.64
N MET A 82 -0.19 3.89 7.98
CA MET A 82 0.23 2.77 8.83
C MET A 82 -0.54 1.48 8.52
N ALA A 83 -1.87 1.57 8.33
CA ALA A 83 -2.70 0.41 7.99
C ALA A 83 -2.33 -0.17 6.62
N ASN A 84 -1.98 0.70 5.65
CA ASN A 84 -1.54 0.28 4.33
C ASN A 84 -0.21 -0.46 4.39
N GLU A 85 0.76 0.06 5.14
CA GLU A 85 2.06 -0.61 5.36
C GLU A 85 1.87 -2.01 5.96
N GLN A 86 1.07 -2.13 7.02
CA GLN A 86 0.79 -3.44 7.63
C GLN A 86 0.13 -4.40 6.63
N ALA A 87 -0.86 -3.94 5.86
CA ALA A 87 -1.53 -4.77 4.86
C ALA A 87 -0.58 -5.20 3.72
N GLN A 88 0.39 -4.35 3.35
CA GLN A 88 1.41 -4.68 2.37
C GLN A 88 2.37 -5.77 2.89
N ASP A 89 2.81 -5.65 4.14
CA ASP A 89 3.68 -6.64 4.78
C ASP A 89 2.99 -8.01 4.88
N ASP A 90 1.73 -8.03 5.32
CA ASP A 90 0.93 -9.25 5.45
C ASP A 90 0.73 -9.93 4.08
N GLU A 91 0.47 -9.14 3.03
CA GLU A 91 0.31 -9.68 1.68
C GLU A 91 1.61 -10.18 1.07
N ALA A 92 2.73 -9.51 1.35
CA ALA A 92 4.05 -9.96 0.91
C ALA A 92 4.41 -11.31 1.58
N GLN A 93 4.09 -11.49 2.86
CA GLN A 93 4.25 -12.76 3.56
C GLN A 93 3.39 -13.85 2.91
N LEU A 94 2.09 -13.59 2.69
CA LEU A 94 1.19 -14.54 2.04
C LEU A 94 1.67 -14.92 0.63
N ALA A 95 2.14 -13.95 -0.17
CA ALA A 95 2.66 -14.20 -1.50
C ALA A 95 3.90 -15.11 -1.48
N ASN A 96 4.83 -14.87 -0.54
CA ASN A 96 6.01 -15.72 -0.36
C ASN A 96 5.63 -17.15 0.10
N ASP A 97 4.65 -17.28 0.99
CA ASP A 97 4.14 -18.58 1.45
C ASP A 97 3.47 -19.35 0.30
N VAL A 98 2.67 -18.67 -0.52
CA VAL A 98 2.04 -19.27 -1.70
C VAL A 98 3.07 -19.67 -2.75
N MET A 99 4.09 -18.84 -3.02
CA MET A 99 5.14 -19.15 -3.98
C MET A 99 6.03 -20.32 -3.50
N SER A 100 6.37 -20.36 -2.22
CA SER A 100 7.14 -21.47 -1.63
C SER A 100 6.35 -22.79 -1.65
N GLN A 101 5.05 -22.77 -1.35
CA GLN A 101 4.17 -23.95 -1.48
C GLN A 101 3.97 -24.38 -2.94
N SER A 102 3.84 -23.43 -3.88
CA SER A 102 3.72 -23.73 -5.30
C SER A 102 4.99 -24.38 -5.88
N THR A 103 6.16 -24.14 -5.29
CA THR A 103 7.43 -24.77 -5.70
C THR A 103 7.52 -26.23 -5.25
N ILE A 104 6.84 -26.60 -4.16
CA ILE A 104 6.83 -27.97 -3.62
C ILE A 104 5.88 -28.91 -4.39
N LEU A 105 4.91 -28.36 -5.14
CA LEU A 105 3.84 -29.14 -5.79
C LEU A 105 4.10 -29.54 -7.25
N MET A 106 5.33 -29.41 -7.78
CA MET A 106 5.69 -30.03 -9.06
C MET A 106 6.12 -31.49 -8.82
N PRO A 107 5.32 -32.53 -9.15
CA PRO A 107 5.78 -33.89 -9.04
C PRO A 107 6.84 -34.10 -10.12
N ASN A 108 8.02 -34.52 -9.68
CA ASN A 108 9.15 -34.92 -10.52
C ASN A 108 8.69 -35.92 -11.59
N ARG A 109 8.43 -35.47 -12.82
CA ARG A 109 8.02 -36.33 -13.94
C ARG A 109 9.26 -36.73 -14.74
N GLY A 110 9.95 -37.76 -14.24
CA GLY A 110 11.08 -38.45 -14.90
C GLY A 110 11.98 -39.06 -13.82
N MET A 111 12.12 -40.38 -13.68
CA MET A 111 12.35 -41.34 -14.74
C MET A 111 11.61 -42.66 -14.48
N ALA A 112 10.90 -43.13 -15.51
CA ALA A 112 10.58 -44.54 -15.63
C ALA A 112 11.88 -45.27 -16.00
N SER A 113 12.44 -46.04 -15.07
CA SER A 113 13.41 -47.08 -15.40
C SER A 113 12.64 -48.26 -16.00
N ALA A 114 12.57 -48.29 -17.33
CA ALA A 114 12.18 -49.48 -18.08
C ALA A 114 13.23 -50.57 -17.86
N GLN A 115 12.90 -51.59 -17.07
CA GLN A 115 13.53 -52.90 -17.18
C GLN A 115 12.65 -53.76 -18.07
N ASN A 116 12.89 -53.70 -19.38
CA ASN A 116 12.49 -54.77 -20.29
C ASN A 116 13.40 -54.79 -21.52
N ASN A 117 14.40 -55.67 -21.50
CA ASN A 117 15.02 -56.27 -22.68
C ASN A 117 14.84 -57.77 -22.42
N GLY A 118 14.05 -58.53 -23.16
CA GLY A 118 13.99 -58.60 -24.61
C GLY A 118 14.40 -60.03 -24.99
N GLU A 119 13.40 -60.83 -25.31
CA GLU A 119 13.42 -62.26 -25.63
C GLU A 119 14.43 -62.64 -26.71
N LYS A 120 14.96 -63.87 -26.65
CA LYS A 120 15.12 -64.72 -27.85
C LYS A 120 14.86 -66.19 -27.50
N GLU A 121 13.67 -66.66 -27.85
CA GLU A 121 13.45 -68.06 -28.19
C GLU A 121 14.30 -68.41 -29.43
N SER A 122 15.01 -69.53 -29.39
CA SER A 122 15.35 -70.28 -30.60
C SER A 122 15.44 -71.77 -30.25
N CYS A 123 14.45 -72.49 -30.77
CA CYS A 123 14.41 -73.93 -30.95
C CYS A 123 15.71 -74.47 -31.57
N CYS A 124 16.23 -75.59 -31.06
CA CYS A 124 16.70 -76.67 -31.94
C CYS A 124 16.65 -78.02 -31.21
N VAL A 125 15.94 -78.93 -31.86
CA VAL A 125 15.80 -80.36 -31.59
C VAL A 125 17.09 -81.07 -31.99
N GLN A 126 17.66 -81.89 -31.10
CA GLN A 126 18.12 -83.28 -31.31
C GLN A 126 18.91 -83.78 -30.10
#